data_AF-K9YRI4-F1
#
_entry.id   AF-K9YRI4-F1
#
_cell.length_a   1.000
_cell.length_b   1.000
_cell.length_c   1.000
_cell.angle_alpha   90.00
_cell.angle_beta   90.00
_cell.angle_gamma   90.00
#
_symmetry.space_group_name_H-M   'P 1'
#
loop_
_entity.id
_entity.type
_entity.pdbx_description
1 polymer ?
#
loop_
_entity_poly.entity_id
_entity_poly.type
_entity_poly.pdbx_seq_one_letter_code
_entity_poly.pdbx_strand_id
1 'polypeptide(L)'
;MESPQRKIWLNFLSLLPSTLLSVLTIAVAFLRFYDQQDFTFLATIEQPRVWSNRLTLAALVVALVTFGVEWDRRNRETARTENERVERRQREIQRDRAAAEERERANRERNRAAEERERSARRTRIQNQGTVLQIRYQLEPNEANGQALRDFLAFLQESGE
;
A
#
# COMPACT_ATOMS: atom_id res chain seq x y z
N MET A 1 4.90 -26.90 -10.00
CA MET A 1 3.71 -27.55 -10.59
C MET A 1 3.10 -28.46 -9.52
N GLU A 2 2.01 -28.05 -8.89
CA GLU A 2 1.34 -28.91 -7.90
C GLU A 2 0.65 -30.08 -8.60
N SER A 3 0.87 -31.30 -8.11
CA SER A 3 0.32 -32.51 -8.72
C SER A 3 -1.22 -32.48 -8.67
N PRO A 4 -1.92 -32.91 -9.74
CA PRO A 4 -3.38 -32.94 -9.77
C PRO A 4 -3.98 -33.74 -8.60
N GLN A 5 -3.26 -34.78 -8.16
CA GLN A 5 -3.56 -35.59 -6.97
C GLN A 5 -3.68 -34.74 -5.69
N ARG A 6 -2.76 -33.78 -5.46
CA ARG A 6 -2.79 -32.92 -4.26
C ARG A 6 -4.04 -32.03 -4.22
N LYS A 7 -4.46 -31.49 -5.37
CA LYS A 7 -5.68 -30.67 -5.47
C LYS A 7 -6.94 -31.49 -5.19
N ILE A 8 -7.01 -32.73 -5.68
CA ILE A 8 -8.15 -33.64 -5.43
C ILE A 8 -8.24 -34.01 -3.95
N TRP A 9 -7.11 -34.34 -3.32
CA TRP A 9 -7.05 -34.64 -1.88
C TRP A 9 -7.43 -33.44 -1.01
N LEU A 10 -7.01 -32.23 -1.37
CA LEU A 10 -7.39 -31.00 -0.67
C LEU A 10 -8.89 -30.70 -0.82
N ASN A 11 -9.47 -30.91 -2.01
CA ASN A 11 -10.90 -30.75 -2.25
C ASN A 11 -11.73 -31.79 -1.47
N PHE A 12 -11.24 -33.03 -1.38
CA PHE A 12 -11.87 -34.09 -0.60
C PHE A 12 -11.81 -33.80 0.91
N LEU A 13 -10.66 -33.32 1.41
CA LEU A 13 -10.50 -32.88 2.79
C LEU A 13 -11.30 -31.62 3.13
N SER A 14 -11.56 -30.73 2.17
CA SER A 14 -12.42 -29.56 2.39
C SER A 14 -13.91 -29.91 2.39
N LEU A 15 -14.30 -31.02 1.75
CA LEU A 15 -15.67 -31.52 1.73
C LEU A 15 -16.02 -32.34 2.99
N LEU A 16 -15.02 -33.04 3.54
CA LEU A 16 -15.11 -33.88 4.75
C LEU A 16 -15.88 -33.25 5.92
N PRO A 17 -15.65 -32.00 6.32
CA PRO A 17 -16.31 -31.40 7.48
C PRO A 17 -17.84 -31.25 7.30
N SER A 18 -18.26 -30.82 6.11
CA SER A 18 -19.68 -30.61 5.78
C SER A 18 -20.42 -31.93 5.54
N THR A 19 -19.78 -32.90 4.89
CA THR A 19 -20.35 -34.23 4.68
C THR A 19 -20.41 -35.05 5.97
N LEU A 20 -19.42 -34.91 6.86
CA LEU A 20 -19.40 -35.63 8.14
C LEU A 20 -20.47 -35.08 9.08
N LEU A 21 -20.69 -33.76 9.09
CA LEU A 21 -21.74 -33.12 9.86
C LEU A 21 -23.14 -33.54 9.37
N SER A 22 -23.38 -33.57 8.07
CA SER A 22 -24.65 -34.05 7.51
C SER A 22 -24.87 -35.54 7.81
N VAL A 23 -23.86 -36.39 7.64
CA VAL A 23 -23.94 -37.83 7.99
C VAL A 23 -24.22 -38.04 9.49
N LEU A 24 -23.55 -37.29 10.37
CA LEU A 24 -23.80 -37.33 11.82
C LEU A 24 -25.20 -36.83 12.17
N THR A 25 -25.67 -35.78 11.52
CA THR A 25 -27.03 -35.25 11.74
C THR A 25 -28.09 -36.25 11.30
N ILE A 26 -27.88 -36.91 10.15
CA ILE A 26 -28.73 -37.99 9.66
C ILE A 26 -28.72 -39.18 10.63
N ALA A 27 -27.55 -39.59 11.13
CA ALA A 27 -27.43 -40.67 12.10
C ALA A 27 -28.12 -40.36 13.44
N VAL A 28 -27.99 -39.13 13.95
CA VAL A 28 -28.69 -38.65 15.15
C VAL A 28 -30.20 -38.65 14.94
N ALA A 29 -30.68 -38.18 13.78
CA ALA A 29 -32.11 -38.22 13.44
C ALA A 29 -32.62 -39.66 13.35
N PHE A 30 -31.87 -40.57 12.75
CA PHE A 30 -32.22 -41.98 12.60
C PHE A 30 -32.36 -42.69 13.96
N LEU A 31 -31.40 -42.45 14.88
CA LEU A 31 -31.41 -43.00 16.24
C LEU A 31 -32.44 -42.34 17.17
N ARG A 32 -32.93 -41.16 16.81
CA ARG A 32 -34.01 -40.48 17.55
C ARG A 32 -35.40 -40.88 17.07
N PHE A 33 -35.52 -41.31 15.81
CA PHE A 33 -36.79 -41.69 15.20
C PHE A 33 -37.14 -43.18 15.40
N TYR A 34 -36.13 -44.06 15.49
CA TYR A 34 -36.30 -45.48 15.83
C TYR A 34 -36.20 -45.72 17.35
N ASP A 35 -37.24 -46.26 17.99
CA ASP A 35 -37.27 -46.57 19.43
C ASP A 35 -37.04 -48.06 19.71
N GLN A 36 -36.83 -48.42 20.98
CA GLN A 36 -36.41 -49.73 21.48
C GLN A 36 -37.25 -50.94 21.00
N GLN A 37 -38.47 -50.71 20.48
CA GLN A 37 -39.38 -51.75 19.96
C GLN A 37 -39.09 -52.19 18.51
N ASP A 38 -38.28 -51.47 17.75
CA ASP A 38 -37.86 -51.87 16.39
C ASP A 38 -36.51 -52.61 16.38
N PHE A 39 -35.76 -52.54 17.49
CA PHE A 39 -34.46 -53.19 17.66
C PHE A 39 -34.55 -54.61 18.25
N THR A 40 -35.75 -55.10 18.54
CA THR A 40 -36.01 -56.48 18.98
C THR A 40 -35.56 -57.53 17.95
N PHE A 41 -35.45 -57.15 16.67
CA PHE A 41 -34.88 -58.02 15.62
C PHE A 41 -33.35 -58.06 15.64
N LEU A 42 -32.68 -57.06 16.24
CA LEU A 42 -31.22 -56.94 16.22
C LEU A 42 -30.52 -57.19 17.55
N ALA A 43 -31.25 -57.37 18.67
CA ALA A 43 -30.80 -57.90 19.98
C ALA A 43 -29.46 -57.38 20.57
N THR A 44 -28.82 -56.38 19.99
CA THR A 44 -27.39 -56.07 20.19
C THR A 44 -27.15 -54.63 20.65
N ILE A 45 -28.14 -53.73 20.51
CA ILE A 45 -27.98 -52.33 20.91
C ILE A 45 -28.69 -52.09 22.25
N GLU A 46 -27.96 -52.26 23.34
CA GLU A 46 -28.39 -51.82 24.66
C GLU A 46 -28.39 -50.28 24.75
N GLN A 47 -29.49 -49.70 25.21
CA GLN A 47 -29.67 -48.28 25.57
C GLN A 47 -29.54 -47.26 24.40
N PRO A 48 -30.50 -47.25 23.45
CA PRO A 48 -30.50 -46.34 22.29
C PRO A 48 -30.45 -44.85 22.65
N ARG A 49 -31.02 -44.43 23.78
CA ARG A 49 -30.96 -43.03 24.26
C ARG A 49 -29.54 -42.57 24.63
N VAL A 50 -28.71 -43.46 25.19
CA VAL A 50 -27.32 -43.13 25.56
C VAL A 50 -26.46 -42.98 24.31
N TRP A 51 -26.67 -43.84 23.31
CA TRP A 51 -26.01 -43.75 22.01
C TRP A 51 -26.39 -42.47 21.25
N SER A 52 -27.67 -42.07 21.28
CA SER A 52 -28.13 -40.82 20.67
C SER A 52 -27.45 -39.58 21.29
N ASN A 53 -27.33 -39.51 22.62
CA ASN A 53 -26.61 -38.41 23.28
C ASN A 53 -25.12 -38.38 22.92
N ARG A 54 -24.47 -39.56 22.84
CA ARG A 54 -23.05 -39.67 22.44
C ARG A 54 -22.83 -39.20 21.00
N LEU A 55 -23.71 -39.56 20.07
CA LEU A 55 -23.62 -39.08 18.69
C LEU A 55 -23.93 -37.60 18.55
N THR A 56 -24.82 -37.05 19.37
CA THR A 56 -25.10 -35.61 19.39
C THR A 56 -23.87 -34.83 19.85
N LEU A 57 -23.17 -35.30 20.88
CA LEU A 57 -21.90 -34.71 21.31
C LEU A 57 -20.82 -34.86 20.23
N ALA A 58 -20.73 -36.01 19.58
CA ALA A 58 -19.80 -36.20 18.46
C ALA A 58 -20.11 -35.25 17.29
N ALA A 59 -21.39 -35.04 16.96
CA ALA A 59 -21.83 -34.09 15.95
C ALA A 59 -21.45 -32.65 16.29
N LEU A 60 -21.61 -32.25 17.56
CA LEU A 60 -21.20 -30.93 18.04
C LEU A 60 -19.67 -30.73 17.97
N VAL A 61 -18.89 -31.74 18.36
CA VAL A 61 -17.43 -31.68 18.27
C VAL A 61 -16.99 -31.56 16.81
N VAL A 62 -17.58 -32.36 15.92
CA VAL A 62 -17.31 -32.26 14.48
C VAL A 62 -17.71 -30.89 13.92
N ALA A 63 -18.83 -30.33 14.35
CA ALA A 63 -19.27 -28.99 13.96
C ALA A 63 -18.25 -27.92 14.38
N LEU A 64 -17.74 -28.00 15.61
CA LEU A 64 -16.74 -27.07 16.12
C LEU A 64 -15.41 -27.19 15.37
N VAL A 65 -14.95 -28.40 15.08
CA VAL A 65 -13.73 -28.62 14.29
C VAL A 65 -13.92 -28.08 12.87
N THR A 66 -15.07 -28.36 12.25
CA THR A 66 -15.43 -27.84 10.92
C THR A 66 -15.40 -26.32 10.88
N PHE A 67 -16.05 -25.69 11.86
CA PHE A 67 -16.09 -24.25 11.99
C PHE A 67 -14.69 -23.66 12.23
N GLY A 68 -13.88 -24.28 13.09
CA GLY A 68 -12.52 -23.84 13.38
C GLY A 68 -11.60 -23.89 12.16
N VAL A 69 -11.68 -24.95 11.35
CA VAL A 69 -10.90 -25.09 10.12
C VAL A 69 -11.33 -24.03 9.08
N GLU A 70 -12.62 -23.83 8.89
CA GLU A 70 -13.13 -22.82 7.96
C GLU A 70 -12.77 -21.40 8.43
N TRP A 71 -12.81 -21.15 9.75
CA TRP A 71 -12.39 -19.89 10.33
C TRP A 71 -10.90 -19.61 10.11
N ASP A 72 -10.01 -20.58 10.37
CA ASP A 72 -8.57 -20.43 10.12
C ASP A 72 -8.28 -20.19 8.63
N ARG A 73 -8.95 -20.94 7.74
CA ARG A 73 -8.86 -20.76 6.29
C ARG A 73 -9.26 -19.33 5.88
N ARG A 74 -10.42 -18.86 6.33
CA ARG A 74 -10.92 -17.51 6.01
C ARG A 74 -10.06 -16.41 6.62
N ASN A 75 -9.53 -16.63 7.82
CA ASN A 75 -8.64 -15.70 8.49
C ASN A 75 -7.31 -15.54 7.73
N ARG A 76 -6.74 -16.64 7.24
CA ARG A 76 -5.54 -16.62 6.38
C ARG A 76 -5.78 -15.93 5.05
N GLU A 77 -6.92 -16.17 4.40
CA GLU A 77 -7.28 -15.48 3.16
C GLU A 77 -7.42 -13.97 3.39
N THR A 78 -8.07 -13.57 4.48
CA THR A 78 -8.20 -12.15 4.86
C THR A 78 -6.84 -11.52 5.11
N ALA A 79 -5.97 -12.17 5.90
CA ALA A 79 -4.62 -11.69 6.19
C ALA A 79 -3.76 -11.53 4.93
N ARG A 80 -3.90 -12.43 3.95
CA ARG A 80 -3.21 -12.31 2.66
C ARG A 80 -3.67 -11.07 1.89
N THR A 81 -4.98 -10.86 1.78
CA THR A 81 -5.51 -9.68 1.07
C THR A 81 -5.11 -8.37 1.75
N GLU A 82 -5.03 -8.35 3.08
CA GLU A 82 -4.59 -7.18 3.82
C GLU A 82 -3.09 -6.91 3.60
N ASN A 83 -2.25 -7.95 3.67
CA ASN A 83 -0.82 -7.83 3.36
C ASN A 83 -0.59 -7.33 1.93
N GLU A 84 -1.32 -7.84 0.94
CA GLU A 84 -1.24 -7.34 -0.44
C GLU A 84 -1.63 -5.85 -0.55
N ARG A 85 -2.66 -5.42 0.18
CA ARG A 85 -3.07 -4.00 0.23
C ARG A 85 -2.01 -3.14 0.90
N VAL A 86 -1.38 -3.62 1.96
CA VAL A 86 -0.29 -2.92 2.67
C VAL A 86 0.93 -2.81 1.76
N GLU A 87 1.34 -3.89 1.09
CA GLU A 87 2.45 -3.88 0.14
C GLU A 87 2.20 -2.91 -1.01
N ARG A 88 0.98 -2.91 -1.59
CA ARG A 88 0.64 -1.96 -2.67
C ARG A 88 0.77 -0.51 -2.19
N ARG A 89 0.23 -0.19 -1.01
CA ARG A 89 0.37 1.15 -0.42
C ARG A 89 1.83 1.52 -0.16
N GLN A 90 2.65 0.59 0.33
CA GLN A 90 4.08 0.86 0.53
C GLN A 90 4.81 1.14 -0.79
N ARG A 91 4.52 0.39 -1.85
CA ARG A 91 5.11 0.63 -3.18
C ARG A 91 4.68 1.99 -3.74
N GLU A 92 3.43 2.38 -3.53
CA GLU A 92 2.91 3.68 -3.93
C GLU A 92 3.62 4.82 -3.19
N ILE A 93 3.73 4.72 -1.85
CA ILE A 93 4.48 5.69 -1.03
C ILE A 93 5.94 5.80 -1.49
N GLN A 94 6.60 4.69 -1.80
CA GLN A 94 7.98 4.72 -2.29
C GLN A 94 8.10 5.43 -3.65
N ARG A 95 7.15 5.18 -4.57
CA ARG A 95 7.11 5.86 -5.86
C ARG A 95 6.86 7.35 -5.70
N ASP A 96 5.93 7.74 -4.83
CA ASP A 96 5.63 9.13 -4.57
C ASP A 96 6.82 9.86 -3.95
N ARG A 97 7.54 9.22 -3.04
CA ARG A 97 8.79 9.77 -2.48
C ARG A 97 9.86 9.95 -3.56
N ALA A 98 10.07 8.95 -4.41
CA ALA A 98 11.03 9.06 -5.50
C ALA A 98 10.67 10.19 -6.48
N ALA A 99 9.38 10.31 -6.83
CA ALA A 99 8.89 11.37 -7.69
C ALA A 99 9.01 12.76 -7.03
N ALA A 100 8.77 12.86 -5.72
CA ALA A 100 8.96 14.10 -4.96
C ALA A 100 10.43 14.53 -4.93
N GLU A 101 11.36 13.60 -4.69
CA GLU A 101 12.80 13.87 -4.74
C GLU A 101 13.24 14.33 -6.13
N GLU A 102 12.76 13.69 -7.20
CA GLU A 102 13.08 14.09 -8.57
C GLU A 102 12.58 15.50 -8.88
N ARG A 103 11.34 15.82 -8.50
CA ARG A 103 10.78 17.17 -8.63
C ARG A 103 11.59 18.20 -7.87
N GLU A 104 12.02 17.87 -6.66
CA GLU A 104 12.81 18.78 -5.84
C GLU A 104 14.19 19.05 -6.46
N ARG A 105 14.85 18.01 -7.00
CA ARG A 105 16.11 18.14 -7.73
C ARG A 105 15.94 19.03 -8.97
N ALA A 106 14.91 18.78 -9.77
CA ALA A 106 14.61 19.59 -10.95
C ALA A 106 14.31 21.05 -10.58
N ASN A 107 13.62 21.28 -9.45
CA ASN A 107 13.33 22.63 -8.98
C ASN A 107 14.60 23.36 -8.50
N ARG A 108 15.48 22.65 -7.78
CA ARG A 108 16.79 23.18 -7.37
C ARG A 108 17.65 23.57 -8.58
N GLU A 109 17.67 22.74 -9.62
CA GLU A 109 18.40 23.04 -10.85
C GLU A 109 17.82 24.27 -11.58
N ARG A 110 16.49 24.35 -11.68
CA ARG A 110 15.81 25.53 -12.25
C ARG A 110 16.12 26.80 -11.47
N ASN A 111 16.10 26.74 -10.14
CA ASN A 111 16.43 27.89 -9.31
C ASN A 111 17.87 28.35 -9.52
N ARG A 112 18.85 27.43 -9.56
CA ARG A 112 20.25 27.78 -9.87
C ARG A 112 20.37 28.43 -11.25
N ALA A 113 19.73 27.87 -12.26
CA ALA A 113 19.74 28.44 -13.60
C ALA A 113 19.06 29.83 -13.64
N ALA A 114 18.02 30.05 -12.85
CA ALA A 114 17.37 31.35 -12.72
C ALA A 114 18.28 32.38 -12.02
N GLU A 115 18.93 32.00 -10.93
CA GLU A 115 19.90 32.85 -10.23
C GLU A 115 21.09 33.23 -11.12
N GLU A 116 21.63 32.28 -11.89
CA GLU A 116 22.71 32.54 -12.83
C GLU A 116 22.29 33.51 -13.94
N ARG A 117 21.08 33.34 -14.48
CA ARG A 117 20.51 34.28 -15.46
C ARG A 117 20.32 35.67 -14.86
N GLU A 118 19.85 35.76 -13.62
CA GLU A 118 19.67 37.05 -12.95
C GLU A 118 21.02 37.75 -12.71
N ARG A 119 22.03 37.00 -12.24
CA ARG A 119 23.40 37.53 -12.08
C ARG A 119 23.98 37.99 -13.42
N SER A 120 23.80 37.21 -14.48
CA SER A 120 24.24 37.57 -15.84
C SER A 120 23.53 38.83 -16.32
N ALA A 121 22.20 38.88 -16.23
CA ALA A 121 21.40 40.04 -16.61
C ALA A 121 21.78 41.29 -15.81
N ARG A 122 22.03 41.15 -14.50
CA ARG A 122 22.49 42.25 -13.65
C ARG A 122 23.85 42.78 -14.11
N ARG A 123 24.81 41.90 -14.40
CA ARG A 123 26.13 42.29 -14.93
C ARG A 123 26.00 43.01 -16.28
N THR A 124 25.23 42.47 -17.21
CA THR A 124 25.00 43.11 -18.51
C THR A 124 24.32 44.48 -18.37
N ARG A 125 23.36 44.62 -17.44
CA ARG A 125 22.70 45.90 -17.18
C ARG A 125 23.68 46.95 -16.66
N ILE A 126 24.55 46.57 -15.72
CA ILE A 126 25.59 47.47 -15.18
C ILE A 126 26.57 47.87 -16.28
N GLN A 127 27.04 46.91 -17.09
CA GLN A 127 27.96 47.19 -18.21
C GLN A 127 27.32 48.16 -19.21
N ASN A 128 26.09 47.90 -19.65
CA ASN A 128 25.37 48.76 -20.58
C ASN A 128 25.18 50.18 -20.02
N GLN A 129 24.85 50.32 -18.73
CA GLN A 129 24.72 51.63 -18.10
C GLN A 129 26.05 52.40 -18.09
N GLY A 130 27.16 51.72 -17.75
CA GLY A 130 28.49 52.33 -17.80
C GLY A 130 28.88 52.77 -19.21
N THR A 131 28.66 51.90 -20.21
CA THR A 131 28.94 52.21 -21.63
C THR A 131 28.14 53.41 -22.12
N VAL A 132 26.84 53.49 -21.77
CA VAL A 132 25.99 54.64 -22.15
C VAL A 132 26.50 55.94 -21.52
N LEU A 133 26.84 55.94 -20.23
CA LEU A 133 27.36 57.12 -19.54
C LEU A 133 28.71 57.57 -20.12
N GLN A 134 29.60 56.63 -20.45
CA GLN A 134 30.88 56.91 -21.09
C GLN A 134 30.71 57.53 -22.48
N ILE A 135 29.84 56.95 -23.32
CA ILE A 135 29.53 57.49 -24.65
C ILE A 135 28.96 58.91 -24.53
N ARG A 136 28.06 59.14 -23.57
CA ARG A 136 27.43 60.45 -23.35
C ARG A 136 28.44 61.52 -22.94
N TYR A 137 29.41 61.17 -22.08
CA TYR A 137 30.50 62.07 -21.70
C TYR A 137 31.45 62.36 -22.88
N GLN A 138 31.74 61.38 -23.75
CA GLN A 138 32.59 61.59 -24.92
C GLN A 138 31.92 62.45 -26.00
N LEU A 139 30.61 62.33 -26.18
CA LEU A 139 29.82 63.16 -27.11
C LEU A 139 29.67 64.60 -26.59
N GLU A 140 29.40 64.75 -25.29
CA GLU A 140 29.20 66.03 -24.64
C GLU A 140 29.98 66.11 -23.31
N PRO A 141 31.24 66.58 -23.35
CA PRO A 141 32.05 66.75 -22.16
C PRO A 141 31.58 68.01 -21.40
N ASN A 142 30.53 67.84 -20.59
CA ASN A 142 30.02 68.87 -19.68
C ASN A 142 30.12 68.40 -18.21
N GLU A 143 30.05 69.33 -17.27
CA GLU A 143 30.16 69.04 -15.83
C GLU A 143 29.07 68.09 -15.34
N ALA A 144 27.84 68.20 -15.86
CA ALA A 144 26.73 67.34 -15.46
C ALA A 144 26.94 65.86 -15.84
N ASN A 145 27.42 65.58 -17.04
CA ASN A 145 27.74 64.23 -17.53
C ASN A 145 28.98 63.68 -16.81
N GLY A 146 29.96 64.54 -16.53
CA GLY A 146 31.15 64.16 -15.75
C GLY A 146 30.84 63.84 -14.28
N GLN A 147 29.85 64.52 -13.69
CA GLN A 147 29.38 64.24 -12.33
C GLN A 147 28.56 62.95 -12.29
N ALA A 148 27.64 62.75 -13.23
CA ALA A 148 26.87 61.51 -13.36
C ALA A 148 27.75 60.26 -13.55
N LEU A 149 28.86 60.38 -14.31
CA LEU A 149 29.83 59.29 -14.48
C LEU A 149 30.60 59.01 -13.18
N ARG A 150 31.01 60.05 -12.44
CA ARG A 150 31.69 59.91 -11.14
C ARG A 150 30.78 59.29 -10.08
N ASP A 151 29.53 59.71 -10.02
CA ASP A 151 28.53 59.17 -9.09
C ASP A 151 28.26 57.68 -9.38
N PHE A 152 28.19 57.29 -10.65
CA PHE A 152 28.06 55.89 -11.05
C PHE A 152 29.30 55.05 -10.71
N LEU A 153 30.51 55.59 -10.90
CA LEU A 153 31.76 54.92 -10.50
C LEU A 153 31.86 54.77 -8.97
N ALA A 154 31.46 55.80 -8.22
CA ALA A 154 31.38 55.74 -6.75
C ALA A 154 30.35 54.69 -6.29
N PHE A 155 29.18 54.63 -6.94
CA PHE A 155 28.17 53.59 -6.68
C PHE A 155 28.69 52.18 -6.93
N LEU A 156 29.51 51.96 -7.97
CA LEU A 156 30.13 50.66 -8.21
C LEU A 156 31.23 50.32 -7.19
N GLN A 157 31.95 51.33 -6.68
CA GLN A 157 32.95 51.16 -5.64
C GLN A 157 32.31 50.82 -4.27
N GLU A 158 31.14 51.39 -3.98
CA GLU A 158 30.39 51.13 -2.74
C GLU A 158 29.54 49.85 -2.83
N SER A 159 29.05 49.50 -4.02
CA SER A 159 28.35 48.23 -4.27
C SER A 159 29.29 47.04 -4.49
N GLY A 160 30.60 47.27 -4.41
CA GLY A 160 31.62 46.23 -4.48
C GLY A 160 31.71 45.47 -3.16
N GLU A 161 30.95 44.37 -3.06
CA GLU A 161 31.56 43.12 -2.60
C GLU A 161 32.58 42.61 -3.64
#